data_AF-A0A1R2B0M8-F1
#
_entry.id   AF-A0A1R2B0M8-F1
#
_cell.length_a   1.000
_cell.length_b   1.000
_cell.length_c   1.000
_cell.angle_alpha   90.00
_cell.angle_beta   90.00
_cell.angle_gamma   90.00
#
_symmetry.space_group_name_H-M   'P 1'
#
loop_
_entity.id
_entity.type
_entity.pdbx_description
1 polymer ?
#
loop_
_entity_poly.entity_id
_entity_poly.type
_entity_poly.pdbx_seq_one_letter_code
_entity_poly.pdbx_strand_id
1 'polypeptide(L)'
;MCNSQCLWTMVNNTICDLECYTKECKFDGDDCKDYCYPGCTNEMRYNLFCDDQCNNEACKYDNFMCSCAPGCYSSFLYNDMCDDVCNVKSCNYDNNQCKEESSTYINMLTIIGFVVIAVSFCLIFFVMIWYYKRRRNENFYRIASVEESGRSNLIEINERIPEIVCPINLLNETCVICLEEFKEDRKIRKLKCEHYFHSECIVQWLLDGRSSNCPLCNTSPFK
;
A
#
# COMPACT_ATOMS: atom_id res chain seq x y z
N MET A 1 -10.57 -25.61 66.35
CA MET A 1 -11.04 -24.45 67.14
C MET A 1 -11.56 -23.47 66.12
N CYS A 2 -12.74 -22.88 66.38
CA CYS A 2 -13.14 -21.67 65.68
C CYS A 2 -12.04 -20.60 65.85
N ASN A 3 -11.88 -19.68 64.90
CA ASN A 3 -10.87 -18.61 64.87
C ASN A 3 -10.43 -18.13 66.28
N SER A 4 -9.15 -17.78 66.47
CA SER A 4 -8.57 -17.34 67.76
C SER A 4 -9.34 -16.21 68.47
N GLN A 5 -10.13 -15.43 67.74
CA GLN A 5 -10.95 -14.33 68.26
C GLN A 5 -12.40 -14.74 68.58
N CYS A 6 -12.86 -15.91 68.14
CA CYS A 6 -14.18 -16.44 68.44
C CYS A 6 -14.15 -17.34 69.68
N LEU A 7 -14.77 -16.88 70.76
CA LEU A 7 -14.94 -17.68 71.96
C LEU A 7 -16.04 -18.72 71.75
N TRP A 8 -15.91 -19.88 72.40
CA TRP A 8 -16.92 -20.96 72.29
C TRP A 8 -18.31 -20.54 72.80
N THR A 9 -18.40 -19.49 73.62
CA THR A 9 -19.66 -18.90 74.11
C THR A 9 -20.38 -18.02 73.09
N MET A 10 -19.70 -17.65 72.00
CA MET A 10 -20.25 -16.80 70.94
C MET A 10 -20.95 -17.66 69.87
N VAL A 11 -20.52 -18.91 69.68
CA VAL A 11 -21.10 -19.82 68.68
C VAL A 11 -22.48 -20.36 69.09
N ASN A 12 -23.48 -20.25 68.20
CA ASN A 12 -24.85 -20.76 68.39
C ASN A 12 -25.53 -20.14 69.63
N ASN A 13 -25.34 -18.84 69.83
CA ASN A 13 -25.89 -18.05 70.92
C ASN A 13 -27.11 -17.19 70.49
N THR A 14 -27.63 -17.37 69.27
CA THR A 14 -28.74 -16.62 68.63
C THR A 14 -28.42 -15.20 68.17
N ILE A 15 -27.17 -14.76 68.34
CA ILE A 15 -26.65 -13.47 67.88
C ILE A 15 -25.66 -13.80 66.77
N CYS A 16 -25.65 -13.03 65.68
CA CYS A 16 -24.62 -13.19 64.65
C CYS A 16 -23.36 -12.42 65.06
N ASP A 17 -22.41 -13.11 65.67
CA ASP A 17 -21.08 -12.63 66.02
C ASP A 17 -20.12 -12.75 64.82
N LEU A 18 -19.71 -11.60 64.27
CA LEU A 18 -18.91 -11.56 63.04
C LEU A 18 -17.50 -12.15 63.22
N GLU A 19 -16.96 -12.12 64.43
CA GLU A 19 -15.70 -12.76 64.81
C GLU A 19 -15.76 -14.30 64.63
N CYS A 20 -16.97 -14.86 64.65
CA CYS A 20 -17.30 -16.27 64.48
C CYS A 20 -17.85 -16.59 63.07
N TYR A 21 -17.94 -15.59 62.16
CA TYR A 21 -18.38 -15.76 60.78
C TYR A 21 -17.31 -16.43 59.91
N THR A 22 -17.12 -17.72 60.11
CA THR A 22 -16.30 -18.54 59.20
C THR A 22 -16.96 -19.88 58.95
N LYS A 23 -16.63 -20.50 57.81
CA LYS A 23 -17.15 -21.82 57.46
C LYS A 23 -16.78 -22.89 58.49
N GLU A 24 -15.61 -22.77 59.12
CA GLU A 24 -15.14 -23.70 60.16
C GLU A 24 -15.99 -23.64 61.44
N CYS A 25 -16.57 -22.47 61.71
CA CYS A 25 -17.47 -22.21 62.84
C CYS A 25 -18.94 -22.35 62.46
N LYS A 26 -19.22 -22.87 61.25
CA LYS A 26 -20.57 -22.96 60.67
C LYS A 26 -21.31 -21.61 60.67
N PHE A 27 -20.61 -20.54 60.31
CA PHE A 27 -21.17 -19.18 60.28
C PHE A 27 -21.84 -18.83 61.61
N ASP A 28 -21.02 -18.88 62.66
CA ASP A 28 -21.45 -18.67 64.04
C ASP A 28 -22.52 -19.67 64.53
N GLY A 29 -22.32 -20.95 64.23
CA GLY A 29 -23.23 -21.99 64.70
C GLY A 29 -24.63 -21.92 64.08
N ASP A 30 -24.71 -21.45 62.83
CA ASP A 30 -25.91 -21.13 62.06
C ASP A 30 -26.62 -19.81 62.44
N ASP A 31 -26.13 -19.03 63.40
CA ASP A 31 -26.73 -17.74 63.79
C ASP A 31 -26.61 -16.66 62.70
N CYS A 32 -25.56 -16.72 61.87
CA CYS A 32 -25.37 -15.78 60.76
C CYS A 32 -25.94 -16.26 59.42
N LYS A 33 -26.73 -17.35 59.40
CA LYS A 33 -27.18 -17.99 58.16
C LYS A 33 -28.11 -17.12 57.30
N ASP A 34 -28.82 -16.19 57.93
CA ASP A 34 -29.74 -15.28 57.23
C ASP A 34 -29.05 -14.02 56.69
N TYR A 35 -27.75 -13.83 56.98
CA TYR A 35 -26.94 -12.72 56.49
C TYR A 35 -26.29 -13.08 55.16
N CYS A 36 -26.44 -12.20 54.17
CA CYS A 36 -25.78 -12.36 52.86
C CYS A 36 -24.31 -11.91 52.86
N TYR A 37 -23.93 -11.04 53.80
CA TYR A 37 -22.56 -10.56 54.02
C TYR A 37 -22.39 -10.16 55.50
N PRO A 38 -21.21 -10.32 56.13
CA PRO A 38 -20.94 -9.86 57.49
C PRO A 38 -21.36 -8.41 57.74
N GLY A 39 -22.24 -8.18 58.70
CA GLY A 39 -22.73 -6.86 59.05
C GLY A 39 -23.88 -6.34 58.18
N CYS A 40 -24.31 -7.08 57.14
CA CYS A 40 -25.50 -6.75 56.35
C CYS A 40 -26.73 -7.51 56.87
N THR A 41 -27.57 -6.83 57.65
CA THR A 41 -28.81 -7.41 58.18
C THR A 41 -29.92 -7.43 57.13
N ASN A 42 -30.96 -8.23 57.36
CA ASN A 42 -32.17 -8.20 56.52
C ASN A 42 -32.94 -6.88 56.63
N GLU A 43 -32.89 -6.21 57.78
CA GLU A 43 -33.52 -4.90 57.95
C GLU A 43 -32.86 -3.84 57.09
N MET A 44 -31.54 -3.92 56.91
CA MET A 44 -30.79 -3.09 55.96
C MET A 44 -31.18 -3.48 54.53
N ARG A 45 -31.09 -4.77 54.19
CA ARG A 45 -31.37 -5.27 52.83
C ARG A 45 -32.79 -5.04 52.30
N TYR A 46 -33.77 -4.85 53.17
CA TYR A 46 -35.17 -4.70 52.79
C TYR A 46 -35.76 -3.34 53.22
N ASN A 47 -34.90 -2.38 53.57
CA ASN A 47 -35.34 -1.00 53.77
C ASN A 47 -35.47 -0.27 52.41
N LEU A 48 -35.63 1.06 52.48
CA LEU A 48 -35.75 1.93 51.31
C LEU A 48 -34.49 2.78 51.07
N PHE A 49 -33.35 2.37 51.64
CA PHE A 49 -32.09 3.09 51.61
C PHE A 49 -31.00 2.20 51.02
N CYS A 50 -30.04 2.78 50.32
CA CYS A 50 -28.85 2.04 49.91
C CYS A 50 -27.88 1.97 51.08
N ASP A 51 -27.70 0.77 51.62
CA ASP A 51 -26.70 0.45 52.64
C ASP A 51 -25.41 -0.06 51.96
N ASP A 52 -24.36 0.76 51.94
CA ASP A 52 -23.09 0.43 51.29
C ASP A 52 -22.47 -0.90 51.79
N GLN A 53 -22.73 -1.27 53.06
CA GLN A 53 -22.29 -2.54 53.66
C GLN A 53 -22.99 -3.76 53.03
N CYS A 54 -24.18 -3.57 52.47
CA CYS A 54 -24.96 -4.55 51.74
C CYS A 54 -24.75 -4.45 50.21
N ASN A 55 -23.95 -3.49 49.73
CA ASN A 55 -23.71 -3.24 48.31
C ASN A 55 -22.67 -4.20 47.71
N ASN A 56 -23.02 -5.48 47.65
CA ASN A 56 -22.19 -6.53 47.05
C ASN A 56 -23.06 -7.57 46.34
N GLU A 57 -22.45 -8.35 45.46
CA GLU A 57 -23.16 -9.35 44.64
C GLU A 57 -23.87 -10.42 45.49
N ALA A 58 -23.26 -10.86 46.60
CA ALA A 58 -23.86 -11.86 47.49
C ALA A 58 -25.17 -11.37 48.14
N CYS A 59 -25.25 -10.06 48.42
CA CYS A 59 -26.44 -9.38 48.92
C CYS A 59 -27.36 -8.81 47.83
N LYS A 60 -27.06 -9.10 46.55
CA LYS A 60 -27.78 -8.56 45.38
C LYS A 60 -27.82 -7.03 45.38
N TYR A 61 -26.70 -6.40 45.72
CA TYR A 61 -26.56 -4.93 45.80
C TYR A 61 -27.67 -4.31 46.66
N ASP A 62 -27.73 -4.77 47.91
CA ASP A 62 -28.73 -4.33 48.88
C ASP A 62 -30.18 -4.56 48.39
N ASN A 63 -30.46 -5.78 47.92
CA ASN A 63 -31.73 -6.15 47.28
C ASN A 63 -32.14 -5.18 46.16
N PHE A 64 -31.16 -4.80 45.33
CA PHE A 64 -31.28 -3.86 44.21
C PHE A 64 -31.56 -2.41 44.61
N MET A 65 -31.45 -2.07 45.90
CA MET A 65 -31.53 -0.68 46.35
C MET A 65 -30.24 0.10 46.05
N CYS A 66 -29.10 -0.58 46.02
CA CYS A 66 -27.82 0.02 45.67
C CYS A 66 -27.42 -0.16 44.20
N SER A 67 -26.70 0.83 43.70
CA SER A 67 -26.07 0.84 42.38
C SER A 67 -24.81 -0.03 42.31
N CYS A 68 -24.56 -0.67 41.16
CA CYS A 68 -23.37 -1.48 40.89
C CYS A 68 -22.04 -0.69 40.86
N ALA A 69 -22.12 0.65 40.82
CA ALA A 69 -21.01 1.59 40.96
C ALA A 69 -21.51 2.93 41.50
N PRO A 70 -20.67 3.72 42.20
CA PRO A 70 -21.05 5.05 42.68
C PRO A 70 -21.52 5.95 41.52
N GLY A 71 -22.73 6.49 41.63
CA GLY A 71 -23.33 7.35 40.60
C GLY A 71 -23.93 6.62 39.38
N CYS A 72 -23.82 5.29 39.31
CA CYS A 72 -24.44 4.50 38.23
C CYS A 72 -25.87 4.11 38.63
N TYR A 73 -26.84 4.99 38.40
CA TYR A 73 -28.24 4.70 38.70
C TYR A 73 -28.80 3.59 37.81
N SER A 74 -29.78 2.85 38.32
CA SER A 74 -30.45 1.77 37.56
C SER A 74 -31.11 2.24 36.26
N SER A 75 -31.43 3.54 36.14
CA SER A 75 -31.93 4.17 34.92
C SER A 75 -30.88 4.36 33.81
N PHE A 76 -29.59 4.27 34.15
CA PHE A 76 -28.48 4.38 33.20
C PHE A 76 -28.16 3.01 32.61
N LEU A 77 -28.35 1.95 33.40
CA LEU A 77 -28.26 0.58 32.91
C LEU A 77 -29.41 0.26 31.93
N TYR A 78 -29.09 -0.27 30.75
CA TYR A 78 -30.06 -0.72 29.72
C TYR A 78 -30.82 0.39 28.99
N ASN A 79 -30.29 1.62 28.96
CA ASN A 79 -30.96 2.76 28.29
C ASN A 79 -30.57 2.96 26.81
N ASP A 80 -29.80 2.03 26.24
CA ASP A 80 -29.26 2.05 24.87
C ASP A 80 -28.27 3.20 24.61
N MET A 81 -27.78 3.83 25.67
CA MET A 81 -26.66 4.75 25.65
C MET A 81 -25.47 4.08 26.35
N CYS A 82 -24.26 4.56 26.05
CA CYS A 82 -23.09 4.19 26.85
C CYS A 82 -22.91 5.26 27.91
N ASP A 83 -23.18 4.91 29.16
CA ASP A 83 -22.98 5.75 30.32
C ASP A 83 -21.61 5.45 30.95
N ASP A 84 -20.65 6.36 30.78
CA ASP A 84 -19.28 6.21 31.30
C ASP A 84 -19.23 5.95 32.82
N VAL A 85 -20.19 6.51 33.57
CA VAL A 85 -20.33 6.29 35.02
C VAL A 85 -20.67 4.83 35.35
N CYS A 86 -21.33 4.13 34.43
CA CYS A 86 -21.66 2.70 34.49
C CYS A 86 -20.66 1.81 33.75
N ASN A 87 -19.65 2.37 33.08
CA ASN A 87 -18.65 1.66 32.29
C ASN A 87 -17.52 1.05 33.15
N VAL A 88 -17.89 0.30 34.18
CA VAL A 88 -16.97 -0.42 35.05
C VAL A 88 -17.28 -1.91 35.06
N LYS A 89 -16.28 -2.72 35.38
CA LYS A 89 -16.41 -4.18 35.39
C LYS A 89 -17.55 -4.68 36.30
N SER A 90 -17.79 -4.03 37.45
CA SER A 90 -18.88 -4.39 38.37
C SER A 90 -20.28 -4.16 37.79
N CYS A 91 -20.39 -3.27 36.80
CA CYS A 91 -21.63 -2.98 36.08
C CYS A 91 -21.67 -3.64 34.69
N ASN A 92 -20.80 -4.63 34.44
CA ASN A 92 -20.65 -5.30 33.15
C ASN A 92 -20.41 -4.35 31.96
N TYR A 93 -19.69 -3.25 32.18
CA TYR A 93 -19.45 -2.21 31.16
C TYR A 93 -20.77 -1.67 30.61
N ASP A 94 -21.59 -1.15 31.51
CA ASP A 94 -22.93 -0.68 31.22
C ASP A 94 -23.79 -1.77 30.54
N ASN A 95 -23.81 -2.98 31.12
CA ASN A 95 -24.43 -4.16 30.52
C ASN A 95 -24.02 -4.47 29.08
N ASN A 96 -22.75 -4.26 28.78
CA ASN A 96 -22.14 -4.41 27.46
C ASN A 96 -22.58 -3.34 26.44
N GLN A 97 -23.28 -2.28 26.85
CA GLN A 97 -23.62 -1.15 25.97
C GLN A 97 -22.38 -0.33 25.64
N CYS A 98 -21.39 -0.25 26.54
CA CYS A 98 -20.13 0.44 26.33
C CYS A 98 -19.03 -0.40 25.66
N LYS A 99 -19.33 -1.58 25.11
CA LYS A 99 -18.33 -2.43 24.46
C LYS A 99 -18.04 -2.00 23.02
N GLU A 100 -17.05 -1.11 22.92
CA GLU A 100 -16.12 -0.83 21.81
C GLU A 100 -16.68 -0.61 20.39
N GLU A 101 -16.77 0.67 20.01
CA GLU A 101 -16.85 1.18 18.63
C GLU A 101 -15.56 0.94 17.78
N SER A 102 -14.60 0.13 18.24
CA SER A 102 -13.23 0.08 17.68
C SER A 102 -13.10 -0.78 16.41
N SER A 103 -13.97 -1.78 16.21
CA SER A 103 -13.76 -2.79 15.16
C SER A 103 -14.18 -2.35 13.76
N THR A 104 -15.27 -1.59 13.61
CA THR A 104 -15.75 -1.14 12.29
C THR A 104 -14.86 -0.04 11.72
N TYR A 105 -14.46 0.93 12.54
CA TYR A 105 -13.64 2.07 12.12
C TYR A 105 -12.24 1.65 11.66
N ILE A 106 -11.57 0.76 12.40
CA ILE A 106 -10.23 0.25 12.03
C ILE A 106 -10.28 -0.52 10.69
N ASN A 107 -11.33 -1.33 10.47
CA ASN A 107 -11.54 -2.03 9.21
C ASN A 107 -11.83 -1.07 8.04
N MET A 108 -12.55 0.02 8.27
CA MET A 108 -12.80 1.03 7.24
C MET A 108 -11.50 1.77 6.84
N LEU A 109 -10.65 2.14 7.79
CA LEU A 109 -9.37 2.80 7.51
C LEU A 109 -8.41 1.89 6.73
N THR A 110 -8.34 0.60 7.08
CA THR A 110 -7.46 -0.34 6.37
C THR A 110 -7.93 -0.54 4.93
N ILE A 111 -9.24 -0.68 4.69
CA ILE A 111 -9.82 -0.78 3.34
C ILE A 111 -9.51 0.48 2.52
N ILE A 112 -9.71 1.67 3.08
CA ILE A 112 -9.41 2.94 2.39
C ILE A 112 -7.91 2.99 2.01
N GLY A 113 -7.03 2.58 2.91
CA GLY A 113 -5.59 2.50 2.64
C GLY A 113 -5.25 1.61 1.45
N PHE A 114 -5.84 0.40 1.37
CA PHE A 114 -5.64 -0.50 0.23
C PHE A 114 -6.17 0.07 -1.08
N VAL A 115 -7.32 0.76 -1.06
CA VAL A 115 -7.89 1.40 -2.25
C VAL A 115 -6.97 2.52 -2.76
N VAL A 116 -6.45 3.37 -1.89
CA VAL A 116 -5.52 4.46 -2.27
C VAL A 116 -4.24 3.90 -2.88
N ILE A 117 -3.69 2.84 -2.31
CA ILE A 117 -2.49 2.17 -2.83
C ILE A 117 -2.78 1.59 -4.21
N ALA A 118 -3.89 0.88 -4.38
CA ALA A 118 -4.29 0.28 -5.66
C ALA A 118 -4.47 1.34 -6.77
N VAL A 119 -5.14 2.46 -6.46
CA VAL A 119 -5.31 3.58 -7.41
C VAL A 119 -3.96 4.18 -7.80
N SER A 120 -3.06 4.37 -6.84
CA SER A 120 -1.71 4.91 -7.09
C SER A 120 -0.90 4.01 -8.03
N PHE A 121 -0.94 2.69 -7.83
CA PHE A 121 -0.29 1.73 -8.72
C PHE A 121 -0.88 1.73 -10.13
N CYS A 122 -2.21 1.81 -10.26
CA CYS A 122 -2.88 1.93 -11.55
C CYS A 122 -2.43 3.20 -12.29
N LEU A 123 -2.38 4.36 -11.62
CA LEU A 123 -1.92 5.61 -12.23
C LEU A 123 -0.46 5.53 -12.69
N ILE A 124 0.43 4.95 -11.87
CA ILE A 124 1.83 4.74 -12.26
C ILE A 124 1.91 3.84 -13.48
N PHE A 125 1.14 2.76 -13.53
CA PHE A 125 1.10 1.86 -14.68
C PHE A 125 0.60 2.55 -15.95
N PHE A 126 -0.46 3.36 -15.86
CA PHE A 126 -0.95 4.16 -16.99
C PHE A 126 0.08 5.18 -17.47
N VAL A 127 0.76 5.89 -16.54
CA VAL A 127 1.84 6.83 -16.87
C VAL A 127 3.01 6.09 -17.54
N MET A 128 3.36 4.90 -17.05
CA MET A 128 4.41 4.07 -17.64
C MET A 128 4.03 3.62 -19.06
N ILE A 129 2.83 3.10 -19.28
CA ILE A 129 2.35 2.74 -20.63
C ILE A 129 2.40 3.96 -21.56
N TRP A 130 1.89 5.10 -21.09
CA TRP A 130 1.92 6.33 -21.87
C TRP A 130 3.36 6.76 -22.20
N TYR A 131 4.26 6.72 -21.23
CA TYR A 131 5.68 7.04 -21.41
C TYR A 131 6.35 6.10 -22.41
N TYR A 132 6.17 4.78 -22.28
CA TYR A 132 6.70 3.78 -23.21
C TYR A 132 6.13 3.96 -24.62
N LYS A 133 4.81 4.18 -24.74
CA LYS A 133 4.16 4.42 -26.02
C LYS A 133 4.66 5.71 -26.67
N ARG A 134 4.81 6.79 -25.91
CA ARG A 134 5.36 8.06 -26.38
C ARG A 134 6.78 7.90 -26.90
N ARG A 135 7.66 7.26 -26.13
CA ARG A 135 9.05 7.01 -26.52
C ARG A 135 9.14 6.15 -27.78
N ARG A 136 8.28 5.13 -27.91
CA ARG A 136 8.18 4.32 -29.12
C ARG A 136 7.76 5.15 -30.34
N ASN A 137 6.76 6.02 -30.18
CA ASN A 137 6.32 6.91 -31.26
C ASN A 137 7.45 7.85 -31.71
N GLU A 138 8.14 8.51 -30.79
CA GLU A 138 9.27 9.41 -31.13
C GLU A 138 10.38 8.66 -31.91
N ASN A 139 10.73 7.45 -31.48
CA ASN A 139 11.70 6.62 -32.20
C ASN A 139 11.21 6.23 -33.60
N PHE A 140 9.93 5.90 -33.75
CA PHE A 140 9.34 5.56 -35.06
C PHE A 140 9.42 6.74 -36.03
N TYR A 141 9.00 7.93 -35.60
CA TYR A 141 9.11 9.15 -36.43
C TYR A 141 10.56 9.45 -36.81
N ARG A 142 11.51 9.26 -35.89
CA ARG A 142 12.93 9.50 -36.18
C ARG A 142 13.48 8.53 -37.23
N ILE A 143 13.18 7.23 -37.13
CA ILE A 143 13.60 6.23 -38.13
C ILE A 143 12.96 6.55 -39.49
N ALA A 144 11.66 6.84 -39.54
CA ALA A 144 10.97 7.20 -40.77
C ALA A 144 11.60 8.44 -41.44
N SER A 145 11.97 9.48 -40.68
CA SER A 145 12.63 10.67 -41.23
C SER A 145 14.03 10.40 -41.81
N VAL A 146 14.78 9.46 -41.22
CA VAL A 146 16.11 9.06 -41.72
C VAL A 146 15.98 8.26 -43.01
N GLU A 147 15.02 7.34 -43.09
CA GLU A 147 14.72 6.59 -44.32
C GLU A 147 14.29 7.51 -45.46
N GLU A 148 13.43 8.49 -45.18
CA GLU A 148 12.97 9.48 -46.17
C GLU A 148 14.13 10.35 -46.68
N SER A 149 15.01 10.82 -45.79
CA SER A 149 16.21 11.58 -46.19
C SER A 149 17.20 10.71 -46.99
N GLY A 150 17.40 9.45 -46.62
CA GLY A 150 18.24 8.53 -47.38
C GLY A 150 17.71 8.32 -48.80
N ARG A 151 16.39 8.19 -48.94
CA ARG A 151 15.73 8.07 -50.25
C ARG A 151 15.85 9.33 -51.09
N SER A 152 15.67 10.52 -50.51
CA SER A 152 15.84 11.78 -51.25
C SER A 152 17.28 11.98 -51.72
N ASN A 153 18.27 11.68 -50.87
CA ASN A 153 19.69 11.80 -51.22
C ASN A 153 20.11 10.84 -52.33
N LEU A 154 19.59 9.61 -52.33
CA LEU A 154 19.77 8.63 -53.41
C LEU A 154 19.25 9.13 -54.75
N ILE A 155 18.07 9.74 -54.76
CA ILE A 155 17.48 10.32 -55.97
C ILE A 155 18.37 11.45 -56.50
N GLU A 156 18.83 12.35 -55.63
CA GLU A 156 19.70 13.46 -56.02
C GLU A 156 21.04 12.98 -56.60
N ILE A 157 21.68 11.96 -56.00
CA ILE A 157 22.92 11.37 -56.52
C ILE A 157 22.69 10.74 -57.90
N ASN A 158 21.59 10.02 -58.09
CA ASN A 158 21.26 9.38 -59.36
C ASN A 158 20.99 10.39 -60.48
N GLU A 159 20.37 11.52 -60.18
CA GLU A 159 20.12 12.57 -61.17
C GLU A 159 21.37 13.37 -61.52
N ARG A 160 22.22 13.69 -60.53
CA ARG A 160 23.37 14.57 -60.74
C ARG A 160 24.64 13.87 -61.18
N ILE A 161 24.79 12.58 -60.86
CA ILE A 161 25.98 11.79 -61.13
C ILE A 161 25.54 10.47 -61.79
N PRO A 162 25.26 10.46 -63.10
CA PRO A 162 24.72 9.28 -63.76
C PRO A 162 25.71 8.11 -63.78
N GLU A 163 25.18 6.89 -63.79
CA GLU A 163 25.96 5.68 -64.00
C GLU A 163 26.43 5.59 -65.46
N ILE A 164 27.68 5.18 -65.65
CA ILE A 164 28.23 4.86 -66.96
C ILE A 164 28.85 3.46 -66.92
N VAL A 165 28.88 2.79 -68.07
CA VAL A 165 29.66 1.56 -68.25
C VAL A 165 31.13 1.92 -68.24
N CYS A 166 31.97 1.08 -67.62
CA CYS A 166 33.41 1.34 -67.56
C CYS A 166 34.00 1.43 -68.97
N PRO A 167 34.66 2.54 -69.33
CA PRO A 167 35.34 2.65 -70.62
C PRO A 167 36.65 1.86 -70.63
N ILE A 168 37.07 1.42 -71.82
CA ILE A 168 38.19 0.47 -71.99
C ILE A 168 39.52 1.01 -71.43
N ASN A 169 39.70 2.34 -71.45
CA ASN A 169 40.90 2.99 -70.94
C ASN A 169 41.00 2.99 -69.41
N LEU A 170 39.96 2.60 -68.68
CA LEU A 170 39.92 2.60 -67.21
C LEU A 170 40.02 1.19 -66.58
N LEU A 171 40.01 0.08 -67.33
CA LEU A 171 39.99 -1.27 -66.73
C LEU A 171 41.16 -1.55 -65.77
N ASN A 172 42.34 -1.00 -66.05
CA ASN A 172 43.53 -1.23 -65.22
C ASN A 172 43.64 -0.21 -64.07
N GLU A 173 42.71 0.74 -63.96
CA GLU A 173 42.63 1.62 -62.81
C GLU A 173 41.89 0.93 -61.66
N THR A 174 42.18 1.36 -60.43
CA THR A 174 41.59 0.78 -59.22
C THR A 174 40.67 1.78 -58.55
N CYS A 175 39.52 1.30 -58.08
CA CYS A 175 38.64 2.10 -57.25
C CYS A 175 39.27 2.26 -55.86
N VAL A 176 39.63 3.49 -55.47
CA VAL A 176 40.29 3.73 -54.18
C VAL A 176 39.44 3.46 -52.93
N ILE A 177 38.13 3.22 -53.10
CA ILE A 177 37.23 2.91 -51.98
C ILE A 177 37.30 1.41 -51.64
N CYS A 178 37.16 0.53 -52.63
CA CYS A 178 37.18 -0.92 -52.42
C CYS A 178 38.52 -1.58 -52.77
N LEU A 179 39.46 -0.83 -53.38
CA LEU A 179 40.77 -1.28 -53.85
C LEU A 179 40.71 -2.39 -54.92
N GLU A 180 39.57 -2.56 -55.60
CA GLU A 180 39.41 -3.46 -56.74
C GLU A 180 39.59 -2.72 -58.08
N GLU A 181 40.11 -3.43 -59.08
CA GLU A 181 40.18 -2.96 -60.48
C GLU A 181 38.80 -2.76 -61.10
N PHE A 182 38.71 -1.81 -62.03
CA PHE A 182 37.49 -1.63 -62.82
C PHE A 182 37.33 -2.75 -63.86
N LYS A 183 36.09 -3.07 -64.22
CA LYS A 183 35.75 -4.13 -65.17
C LYS A 183 34.80 -3.60 -66.23
N GLU A 184 34.93 -4.11 -67.46
CA GLU A 184 34.10 -3.71 -68.62
C GLU A 184 32.59 -3.72 -68.32
N ASP A 185 32.10 -4.75 -67.62
CA ASP A 185 30.67 -4.89 -67.33
C ASP A 185 30.20 -4.22 -66.03
N ARG A 186 31.10 -3.54 -65.30
CA ARG A 186 30.74 -2.86 -64.05
C ARG A 186 30.37 -1.40 -64.29
N LYS A 187 29.36 -0.95 -63.54
CA LYS A 187 28.92 0.44 -63.55
C LYS A 187 29.82 1.29 -62.67
N ILE A 188 30.28 2.39 -63.23
CA ILE A 188 31.09 3.38 -62.54
C ILE A 188 30.38 4.73 -62.58
N ARG A 189 30.84 5.65 -61.74
CA ARG A 189 30.40 7.04 -61.73
C ARG A 189 31.60 7.96 -61.77
N LYS A 190 31.47 9.03 -62.54
CA LYS A 190 32.45 10.12 -62.64
C LYS A 190 31.92 11.34 -61.92
N LEU A 191 32.68 11.87 -60.97
CA LEU A 191 32.33 13.11 -60.26
C LEU A 191 32.70 14.36 -61.08
N LYS A 192 32.18 15.54 -60.71
CA LYS A 192 32.55 16.82 -61.35
C LYS A 192 34.04 17.18 -61.23
N CYS A 193 34.70 16.69 -60.19
CA CYS A 193 36.15 16.77 -60.01
C CYS A 193 36.94 15.76 -60.87
N GLU A 194 36.29 15.11 -61.84
CA GLU A 194 36.87 14.19 -62.83
C GLU A 194 37.39 12.84 -62.28
N HIS A 195 37.16 12.55 -61.01
CA HIS A 195 37.53 11.27 -60.39
C HIS A 195 36.45 10.18 -60.59
N TYR A 196 36.91 8.93 -60.74
CA TYR A 196 36.09 7.75 -61.05
C TYR A 196 36.04 6.76 -59.89
N PHE A 197 34.86 6.15 -59.69
CA PHE A 197 34.61 5.16 -58.64
C PHE A 197 33.56 4.14 -59.10
N HIS A 198 33.53 2.95 -58.47
CA HIS A 198 32.40 2.04 -58.62
C HIS A 198 31.12 2.73 -58.16
N SER A 199 30.03 2.52 -58.90
CA SER A 199 28.74 3.17 -58.62
C SER A 199 28.30 2.92 -57.16
N GLU A 200 28.34 1.66 -56.72
CA GLU A 200 27.93 1.27 -55.37
C GLU A 200 28.84 1.90 -54.30
N CYS A 201 30.16 1.90 -54.53
CA CYS A 201 31.12 2.43 -53.56
C CYS A 201 30.95 3.93 -53.32
N ILE A 202 30.80 4.73 -54.38
CA ILE A 202 30.66 6.18 -54.23
C ILE A 202 29.27 6.56 -53.72
N VAL A 203 28.21 5.82 -54.10
CA VAL A 203 26.87 6.04 -53.55
C VAL A 203 26.86 5.78 -52.04
N GLN A 204 27.43 4.66 -51.58
CA GLN A 204 27.54 4.37 -50.15
C GLN A 204 28.37 5.44 -49.43
N TRP A 205 29.52 5.85 -49.99
CA TRP A 205 30.36 6.89 -49.41
C TRP A 205 29.60 8.20 -49.18
N LEU A 206 28.79 8.63 -50.15
CA LEU A 206 28.03 9.88 -50.06
C LEU A 206 26.79 9.79 -49.15
N LEU A 207 26.23 8.59 -48.94
CA LEU A 207 25.06 8.38 -48.08
C LEU A 207 25.41 8.10 -46.62
N ASP A 208 26.59 7.56 -46.34
CA ASP A 208 27.05 7.17 -45.00
C ASP A 208 27.20 8.36 -44.02
N GLY A 209 27.04 9.60 -44.49
CA GLY A 209 27.01 10.81 -43.67
C GLY A 209 28.35 11.22 -43.07
N ARG A 210 29.42 10.45 -43.30
CA ARG A 210 30.78 10.73 -42.79
C ARG A 210 31.53 11.77 -43.62
N SER A 211 31.28 11.83 -44.93
CA SER A 211 31.82 12.86 -45.82
C SER A 211 30.92 12.99 -47.05
N SER A 212 30.57 14.22 -47.42
CA SER A 212 29.80 14.52 -48.63
C SER A 212 30.68 14.91 -49.82
N ASN A 213 32.00 14.72 -49.69
CA ASN A 213 33.00 15.15 -50.66
C ASN A 213 33.71 13.96 -51.33
N CYS A 214 34.36 14.25 -52.47
CA CYS A 214 35.19 13.27 -53.17
C CYS A 214 36.28 12.67 -52.25
N PRO A 215 36.42 11.33 -52.17
CA PRO A 215 37.46 10.68 -51.36
C PRO A 215 38.89 11.07 -51.73
N LEU A 216 39.14 11.48 -52.98
CA LEU A 216 40.48 11.76 -53.49
C LEU A 216 40.93 13.21 -53.29
N CYS A 217 40.02 14.17 -53.48
CA CYS A 217 40.36 15.60 -53.50
C CYS A 217 39.55 16.45 -52.52
N ASN A 218 38.66 15.82 -51.74
CA ASN A 218 37.79 16.49 -50.77
C ASN A 218 36.97 17.68 -51.35
N THR A 219 36.76 17.68 -52.66
CA THR A 219 35.94 18.69 -53.36
C THR A 219 34.49 18.19 -53.47
N SER A 220 33.55 19.14 -53.51
CA SER A 220 32.12 18.82 -53.69
C SER A 220 31.90 18.00 -54.97
N PRO A 221 31.15 16.89 -54.90
CA PRO A 221 30.93 16.00 -56.04
C PRO A 221 30.02 16.61 -57.11
N PHE A 222 29.28 17.67 -56.76
CA PHE A 222 28.26 18.32 -57.59
C PHE A 222 28.67 19.68 -58.16
N LYS A 223 29.79 20.25 -57.70
CA LYS A 223 30.17 21.64 -57.98
C LYS A 223 30.99 21.78 -59.26
#